data_AF-A0A974S3Z7-F1
#
_entry.id   AF-A0A974S3Z7-F1
#
_cell.length_a   1.000
_cell.length_b   1.000
_cell.length_c   1.000
_cell.angle_alpha   90.00
_cell.angle_beta   90.00
_cell.angle_gamma   90.00
#
_symmetry.space_group_name_H-M   'P 1'
#
loop_
_entity.id
_entity.type
_entity.pdbx_description
1 polymer ?
#
loop_
_entity_poly.entity_id
_entity_poly.type
_entity_poly.pdbx_seq_one_letter_code
_entity_poly.pdbx_strand_id
1 'polypeptide(L)'
;MDDPRNWLDEIVIVNESKEERLPGDVSLYRSIGDACEALEYWWVKNGEGHAFTASGVRLVLTAEDNGLVTVASREECAEGPAIVVTWLMSLAETALEARKRVAQDGRAILSAAEEAGSLPTTVDGLIAYIGLPWTAPRDWFVPGCLALLAATALLLAAILIKAF
;
A
#
# COMPACT_ATOMS: atom_id res chain seq x y z
N MET A 1 -28.53 -2.56 12.11
CA MET A 1 -28.13 -2.18 13.47
C MET A 1 -26.64 -1.99 13.36
N ASP A 2 -26.25 -0.77 13.01
CA ASP A 2 -24.86 -0.41 12.75
C ASP A 2 -24.11 -0.55 14.07
N ASP A 3 -23.08 -1.40 14.11
CA ASP A 3 -22.18 -1.49 15.26
C ASP A 3 -21.37 -0.19 15.27
N PRO A 4 -21.57 0.71 16.26
CA PRO A 4 -21.05 2.06 16.21
C PRO A 4 -19.52 2.18 16.30
N ARG A 5 -18.77 1.07 16.25
CA ARG A 5 -17.29 1.05 16.25
C ARG A 5 -16.72 -0.15 15.48
N ASN A 6 -17.18 -0.40 14.26
CA ASN A 6 -16.42 -1.27 13.37
C ASN A 6 -15.14 -0.54 12.95
N TRP A 7 -14.05 -0.74 13.69
CA TRP A 7 -12.74 -0.14 13.43
C TRP A 7 -12.21 -0.39 12.01
N LEU A 8 -12.75 -1.41 11.32
CA LEU A 8 -12.45 -1.67 9.91
C LEU A 8 -12.98 -0.57 8.97
N ASP A 9 -13.97 0.23 9.40
CA ASP A 9 -14.44 1.40 8.64
C ASP A 9 -13.44 2.57 8.67
N GLU A 10 -12.53 2.58 9.64
CA GLU A 10 -11.52 3.63 9.78
C GLU A 10 -10.26 3.32 8.98
N ILE A 11 -9.90 2.04 8.89
CA ILE A 11 -8.71 1.60 8.16
C ILE A 11 -8.94 1.71 6.66
N VAL A 12 -7.97 2.29 5.98
CA VAL A 12 -7.99 2.44 4.52
C VAL A 12 -6.95 1.56 3.88
N ILE A 13 -7.35 0.87 2.83
CA ILE A 13 -6.50 0.06 1.99
C ILE A 13 -6.50 0.73 0.61
N VAL A 14 -5.32 1.09 0.14
CA VAL A 14 -5.11 1.66 -1.19
C VAL A 14 -4.41 0.61 -2.04
N ASN A 15 -4.84 0.51 -3.30
CA ASN A 15 -4.24 -0.37 -4.28
C ASN A 15 -3.85 0.46 -5.51
N GLU A 16 -2.55 0.60 -5.73
CA GLU A 16 -2.01 1.18 -6.95
C GLU A 16 -2.01 0.10 -8.04
N SER A 17 -3.15 -0.02 -8.70
CA SER A 17 -3.35 -0.92 -9.82
C SER A 17 -4.27 -0.29 -10.86
N LYS A 18 -4.19 -0.78 -12.11
CA LYS A 18 -5.11 -0.36 -13.18
C LYS A 18 -6.48 -1.04 -13.08
N GLU A 19 -6.59 -2.11 -12.29
CA GLU A 19 -7.77 -2.95 -12.19
C GLU A 19 -8.08 -3.22 -10.72
N GLU A 20 -9.21 -2.70 -10.24
CA GLU A 20 -9.65 -2.81 -8.83
C GLU A 20 -9.57 -4.23 -8.28
N ARG A 21 -9.92 -5.23 -9.08
CA ARG A 21 -9.95 -6.63 -8.64
C ARG A 21 -8.58 -7.30 -8.54
N LEU A 22 -7.53 -6.67 -9.07
CA LEU A 22 -6.17 -7.21 -9.08
C LEU A 22 -5.28 -6.44 -8.09
N PRO A 23 -4.58 -7.12 -7.19
CA PRO A 23 -3.61 -6.46 -6.33
C PRO A 23 -2.44 -5.95 -7.16
N GLY A 24 -2.10 -4.67 -6.98
CA GLY A 24 -0.89 -4.02 -7.46
C GLY A 24 0.02 -3.70 -6.27
N ASP A 25 0.37 -2.44 -6.09
CA ASP A 25 1.05 -1.98 -4.87
C ASP A 25 0.01 -1.64 -3.79
N VAL A 26 -0.13 -2.50 -2.79
CA VAL A 26 -1.16 -2.39 -1.76
C VAL A 26 -0.58 -1.73 -0.51
N SER A 27 -1.18 -0.61 -0.11
CA SER A 27 -0.82 0.13 1.10
C SER A 27 -1.97 0.14 2.11
N LEU A 28 -1.61 0.17 3.40
CA LEU A 28 -2.54 0.11 4.53
C LEU A 28 -2.35 1.32 5.45
N TYR A 29 -3.45 2.01 5.75
CA TYR A 29 -3.47 3.23 6.55
C TYR A 29 -4.45 3.11 7.71
N ARG A 30 -4.14 3.73 8.84
CA ARG A 30 -4.96 3.63 10.07
C ARG A 30 -6.23 4.44 10.01
N SER A 31 -6.24 5.48 9.17
CA SER A 31 -7.35 6.39 9.01
C SER A 31 -7.43 6.91 7.57
N ILE A 32 -8.58 7.46 7.19
CA ILE A 32 -8.73 8.21 5.95
C ILE A 32 -7.80 9.42 5.92
N GLY A 33 -7.60 10.10 7.07
CA GLY A 33 -6.68 11.24 7.15
C GLY A 33 -5.25 10.84 6.80
N ASP A 34 -4.77 9.73 7.37
CA ASP A 34 -3.44 9.18 7.11
C ASP A 34 -3.26 8.83 5.63
N ALA A 35 -4.28 8.23 5.01
CA ALA A 35 -4.26 7.92 3.58
C ALA A 35 -4.21 9.20 2.74
N CYS A 36 -5.07 10.18 3.01
CA CYS A 36 -5.09 11.44 2.30
C CYS A 36 -3.79 12.25 2.45
N GLU A 37 -3.13 12.19 3.60
CA GLU A 37 -1.83 12.86 3.82
C GLU A 37 -0.69 12.15 3.08
N ALA A 38 -0.73 10.82 2.99
CA ALA A 38 0.34 10.02 2.38
C ALA A 38 0.25 9.93 0.85
N LEU A 39 -0.95 10.10 0.28
CA LEU A 39 -1.16 9.93 -1.16
C LEU A 39 -0.69 11.14 -1.96
N GLU A 40 -0.04 10.86 -3.08
CA GLU A 40 0.45 11.87 -3.98
C GLU A 40 -0.69 12.50 -4.78
N TYR A 41 -0.73 13.84 -4.82
CA TYR A 41 -1.76 14.60 -5.55
C TYR A 41 -1.92 14.16 -7.02
N TRP A 42 -0.79 13.99 -7.72
CA TRP A 42 -0.80 13.65 -9.14
C TRP A 42 -1.31 12.22 -9.40
N TRP A 43 -1.06 11.29 -8.48
CA TRP A 43 -1.53 9.91 -8.56
C TRP A 43 -3.06 9.86 -8.48
N VAL A 44 -3.65 10.60 -7.52
CA VAL A 44 -5.12 10.71 -7.39
C VAL A 44 -5.73 11.42 -8.60
N LYS A 45 -5.14 12.51 -9.06
CA LYS A 45 -5.65 13.27 -10.22
C LYS A 45 -5.69 12.44 -11.50
N ASN A 46 -4.72 11.55 -11.69
CA ASN A 46 -4.65 10.65 -12.84
C ASN A 46 -5.54 9.42 -12.70
N GLY A 47 -6.14 9.18 -11.53
CA GLY A 47 -6.96 7.99 -11.25
C GLY A 47 -6.13 6.71 -11.29
N GLU A 48 -4.90 6.74 -10.77
CA GLU A 48 -3.93 5.64 -10.87
C GLU A 48 -4.13 4.50 -9.84
N GLY A 49 -5.29 4.45 -9.17
CA GLY A 49 -5.66 3.31 -8.35
C GLY A 49 -6.98 3.42 -7.62
N HIS A 50 -7.12 2.58 -6.61
CA HIS A 50 -8.38 2.28 -5.94
C HIS A 50 -8.22 2.32 -4.42
N ALA A 51 -9.27 2.70 -3.70
CA ALA A 51 -9.25 2.75 -2.24
C ALA A 51 -10.53 2.18 -1.64
N PHE A 52 -10.38 1.41 -0.56
CA PHE A 52 -11.48 0.86 0.22
C PHE A 52 -11.20 1.02 1.71
N THR A 53 -12.26 1.09 2.52
CA THR A 53 -12.13 0.77 3.94
C THR A 53 -11.88 -0.72 4.11
N ALA A 54 -11.29 -1.13 5.23
CA ALA A 54 -11.12 -2.57 5.51
C ALA A 54 -12.45 -3.33 5.65
N SER A 55 -13.55 -2.62 5.91
CA SER A 55 -14.90 -3.19 5.87
C SER A 55 -15.46 -3.41 4.47
N GLY A 56 -14.83 -2.88 3.43
CA GLY A 56 -15.24 -3.05 2.04
C GLY A 56 -16.07 -1.90 1.45
N VAL A 57 -16.11 -0.74 2.10
CA VAL A 57 -16.73 0.48 1.52
C VAL A 57 -15.73 1.12 0.56
N ARG A 58 -16.14 1.37 -0.69
CA ARG A 58 -15.27 2.03 -1.68
C ARG A 58 -15.13 3.51 -1.32
N LEU A 59 -13.91 4.02 -1.39
CA LEU A 59 -13.59 5.43 -1.22
C LEU A 59 -13.25 6.02 -2.59
N VAL A 60 -14.02 7.01 -3.02
CA VAL A 60 -13.70 7.78 -4.23
C VAL A 60 -12.83 8.95 -3.82
N LEU A 61 -11.55 8.86 -4.18
CA LEU A 61 -10.57 9.91 -3.89
C LEU A 61 -10.67 11.05 -4.90
N THR A 62 -10.40 12.25 -4.45
CA THR A 62 -10.29 13.43 -5.31
C THR A 62 -9.11 14.29 -4.90
N ALA A 63 -8.62 15.08 -5.84
CA ALA A 63 -7.46 15.91 -5.68
C ALA A 63 -7.87 17.36 -5.98
N GLU A 64 -7.83 18.22 -4.96
CA GLU A 64 -8.20 19.64 -5.07
C GLU A 64 -7.09 20.48 -5.70
N ASP A 65 -7.42 21.60 -6.35
CA ASP A 65 -6.43 22.46 -7.03
C ASP A 65 -5.34 23.03 -6.11
N ASN A 66 -5.58 23.02 -4.79
CA ASN A 66 -4.60 23.40 -3.76
C ASN A 66 -3.56 22.31 -3.45
N GLY A 67 -3.64 21.14 -4.11
CA GLY A 67 -2.74 20.01 -3.91
C GLY A 67 -3.20 19.01 -2.84
N LEU A 68 -4.36 19.21 -2.22
CA LEU A 68 -4.87 18.31 -1.18
C LEU A 68 -5.61 17.11 -1.79
N VAL A 69 -5.39 15.94 -1.20
CA VAL A 69 -6.18 14.73 -1.47
C VAL A 69 -7.30 14.63 -0.43
N THR A 70 -8.52 14.37 -0.88
CA THR A 70 -9.69 14.18 -0.02
C THR A 70 -10.57 13.03 -0.53
N VAL A 71 -11.56 12.63 0.25
CA VAL A 71 -12.58 11.63 -0.16
C VAL A 71 -13.81 12.37 -0.67
N ALA A 72 -14.12 12.24 -1.96
CA ALA A 72 -15.30 12.83 -2.58
C ALA A 72 -16.59 12.10 -2.19
N SER A 73 -16.56 10.77 -2.12
CA SER A 73 -17.71 9.96 -1.75
C SER A 73 -17.30 8.61 -1.14
N ARG A 74 -18.25 8.00 -0.45
CA ARG A 74 -18.19 6.62 0.04
C ARG A 74 -19.30 5.83 -0.64
N GLU A 75 -18.96 4.68 -1.20
CA GLU A 75 -19.88 3.87 -1.97
C GLU A 75 -19.94 2.44 -1.41
N GLU A 76 -21.15 2.00 -1.10
CA GLU A 76 -21.40 0.59 -0.78
C GLU A 76 -21.05 -0.27 -1.99
N CYS A 77 -20.16 -1.25 -1.77
CA CYS A 77 -19.71 -2.17 -2.80
C CYS A 77 -19.93 -3.60 -2.32
N ALA A 78 -20.87 -4.32 -2.94
CA ALA A 78 -21.19 -5.69 -2.54
C ALA A 78 -19.99 -6.64 -2.61
N GLU A 79 -19.06 -6.39 -3.54
CA GLU A 79 -17.83 -7.18 -3.69
C GLU A 79 -16.64 -6.61 -2.90
N GLY A 80 -16.78 -5.42 -2.31
CA GLY A 80 -15.71 -4.71 -1.61
C GLY A 80 -15.02 -5.56 -0.55
N PRO A 81 -15.73 -6.29 0.33
CA PRO A 81 -15.10 -7.17 1.31
C PRO A 81 -14.21 -8.25 0.67
N ALA A 82 -14.61 -8.82 -0.47
CA ALA A 82 -13.82 -9.84 -1.17
C ALA A 82 -12.58 -9.24 -1.87
N ILE A 83 -12.72 -8.04 -2.42
CA ILE A 83 -11.62 -7.28 -3.03
C ILE A 83 -10.57 -6.94 -1.95
N VAL A 84 -11.01 -6.42 -0.80
CA VAL A 84 -10.17 -6.11 0.35
C VAL A 84 -9.37 -7.33 0.82
N VAL A 85 -10.03 -8.49 0.97
CA VAL A 85 -9.34 -9.74 1.35
C VAL A 85 -8.28 -10.11 0.32
N THR A 86 -8.58 -9.95 -0.98
CA THR A 86 -7.63 -10.25 -2.06
C THR A 86 -6.38 -9.38 -1.97
N TRP A 87 -6.55 -8.08 -1.75
CA TRP A 87 -5.44 -7.14 -1.60
C TRP A 87 -4.61 -7.41 -0.34
N LEU A 88 -5.27 -7.61 0.80
CA LEU A 88 -4.60 -7.91 2.06
C LEU A 88 -3.85 -9.24 2.01
N MET A 89 -4.39 -10.26 1.31
CA MET A 89 -3.69 -11.52 1.13
C MET A 89 -2.38 -11.33 0.34
N SER A 90 -2.42 -10.57 -0.75
CA SER A 90 -1.22 -10.25 -1.54
C SER A 90 -0.15 -9.52 -0.70
N LEU A 91 -0.59 -8.58 0.15
CA LEU A 91 0.31 -7.86 1.04
C LEU A 91 0.89 -8.79 2.13
N ALA A 92 0.08 -9.68 2.71
CA ALA A 92 0.51 -10.67 3.70
C ALA A 92 1.50 -11.69 3.12
N GLU A 93 1.29 -12.16 1.88
CA GLU A 93 2.24 -13.03 1.17
C GLU A 93 3.59 -12.34 0.99
N THR A 94 3.58 -11.06 0.60
CA THR A 94 4.79 -10.25 0.45
C THR A 94 5.51 -10.08 1.79
N ALA A 95 4.77 -9.82 2.87
CA ALA A 95 5.33 -9.72 4.22
C ALA A 95 5.95 -11.04 4.69
N LEU A 96 5.30 -12.18 4.43
CA LEU A 96 5.83 -13.50 4.75
C LEU A 96 7.13 -13.79 4.00
N GLU A 97 7.18 -13.49 2.70
CA GLU A 97 8.38 -13.68 1.89
C GLU A 97 9.56 -12.82 2.40
N ALA A 98 9.29 -11.56 2.76
CA ALA A 98 10.29 -10.70 3.37
C ALA A 98 10.80 -11.28 4.71
N ARG A 99 9.90 -11.77 5.56
CA ARG A 99 10.26 -12.42 6.83
C ARG A 99 11.07 -13.70 6.64
N LYS A 100 10.73 -14.53 5.65
CA LYS A 100 11.50 -15.73 5.28
C LYS A 100 12.93 -15.39 4.90
N ARG A 101 13.15 -14.32 4.13
CA ARG A 101 14.50 -13.85 3.78
C ARG A 101 15.30 -13.41 5.00
N VAL A 102 14.68 -12.65 5.90
CA VAL A 102 15.34 -12.21 7.15
C VAL A 102 15.65 -13.41 8.06
N ALA A 103 14.80 -14.44 8.07
CA ALA A 103 15.02 -15.67 8.81
C ALA A 103 16.17 -16.52 8.25
N GLN A 104 16.36 -16.55 6.92
CA GLN A 104 17.52 -17.21 6.29
C GLN A 104 18.85 -16.59 6.72
N ASP A 105 18.86 -15.29 7.00
CA ASP A 105 20.00 -14.57 7.56
C ASP A 105 20.16 -14.77 9.09
N GLY A 106 19.29 -15.57 9.73
CA GLY A 106 19.28 -15.79 11.18
C GLY A 106 18.78 -14.59 12.00
N ARG A 107 18.19 -13.59 11.36
CA ARG A 107 17.75 -12.32 11.99
C ARG A 107 16.29 -12.33 12.43
N ALA A 108 15.54 -13.37 12.07
CA ALA A 108 14.16 -13.58 12.49
C ALA A 108 13.90 -15.07 12.76
N ILE A 109 12.93 -15.34 13.63
CA ILE A 109 12.41 -16.68 13.88
C ILE A 109 11.00 -16.73 13.30
N LEU A 110 10.75 -17.71 12.44
CA LEU A 110 9.43 -17.96 11.89
C LEU A 110 8.61 -18.78 12.88
N SER A 111 7.31 -18.53 12.93
CA SER A 111 6.40 -19.47 13.58
C SER A 111 6.19 -20.72 12.72
N ALA A 112 5.73 -21.82 13.33
CA ALA A 112 5.39 -23.04 12.58
C ALA A 112 4.35 -22.78 11.47
N ALA A 113 3.43 -21.84 11.67
CA ALA A 113 2.46 -21.45 10.64
C ALA A 113 3.15 -20.76 9.45
N GLU A 114 4.08 -19.85 9.71
CA GLU A 114 4.84 -19.15 8.66
C GLU A 114 5.78 -20.08 7.89
N GLU A 115 6.41 -21.03 8.58
CA GLU A 115 7.20 -22.10 7.95
C GLU A 115 6.33 -22.95 7.02
N ALA A 116 5.11 -23.27 7.44
CA ALA A 116 4.13 -23.98 6.62
C ALA A 116 3.49 -23.11 5.53
N GLY A 117 3.74 -21.80 5.51
CA GLY A 117 3.12 -20.85 4.58
C GLY A 117 1.64 -20.57 4.86
N SER A 118 1.16 -20.84 6.08
CA SER A 118 -0.23 -20.61 6.48
C SER A 118 -0.44 -19.17 6.92
N LEU A 119 -1.26 -18.43 6.18
CA LEU A 119 -1.66 -17.05 6.49
C LEU A 119 -3.07 -17.00 7.12
N PRO A 120 -3.39 -15.97 7.91
CA PRO A 120 -4.75 -15.69 8.32
C PRO A 120 -5.67 -15.44 7.12
N THR A 121 -6.95 -15.74 7.26
CA THR A 121 -7.95 -15.57 6.17
C THR A 121 -9.02 -14.52 6.47
N THR A 122 -9.05 -13.99 7.70
CA THR A 122 -9.94 -12.89 8.08
C THR A 122 -9.25 -11.56 7.88
N VAL A 123 -10.02 -10.51 7.58
CA VAL A 123 -9.50 -9.14 7.43
C VAL A 123 -8.73 -8.71 8.68
N ASP A 124 -9.31 -8.90 9.87
CA ASP A 124 -8.65 -8.56 11.14
C ASP A 124 -7.31 -9.31 11.31
N GLY A 125 -7.29 -10.60 10.97
CA GLY A 125 -6.11 -11.44 11.08
C GLY A 125 -5.01 -11.04 10.10
N LEU A 126 -5.39 -10.69 8.87
CA LEU A 126 -4.46 -10.20 7.85
C LEU A 126 -3.86 -8.85 8.25
N ILE A 127 -4.68 -7.91 8.71
CA ILE A 127 -4.20 -6.61 9.21
C ILE A 127 -3.25 -6.79 10.40
N ALA A 128 -3.60 -7.68 11.34
CA ALA A 128 -2.74 -7.97 12.48
C ALA A 128 -1.40 -8.63 12.07
N TYR A 129 -1.42 -9.48 11.04
CA TYR A 129 -0.22 -10.15 10.52
C TYR A 129 0.72 -9.20 9.78
N ILE A 130 0.17 -8.41 8.85
CA ILE A 130 0.91 -7.39 8.09
C ILE A 130 1.48 -6.36 9.07
N GLY A 131 0.69 -6.00 10.08
CA GLY A 131 0.96 -4.90 10.99
C GLY A 131 0.64 -3.56 10.32
N LEU A 132 0.11 -2.62 11.11
CA LEU A 132 0.02 -1.24 10.65
C LEU A 132 1.39 -0.60 10.82
N PRO A 133 2.11 -0.22 9.74
CA PRO A 133 3.41 0.40 9.89
C PRO A 133 3.25 1.60 10.83
N TRP A 134 3.98 1.59 11.94
CA TRP A 134 4.27 2.84 12.64
C TRP A 134 4.98 3.70 11.61
N THR A 135 4.39 4.83 11.24
CA THR A 135 4.96 5.84 10.36
C THR A 135 6.46 6.01 10.64
N ALA A 136 7.28 5.39 9.80
CA ALA A 136 8.68 5.71 9.62
C ALA A 136 8.83 5.97 8.11
N PRO A 137 9.60 6.98 7.72
CA PRO A 137 9.64 7.47 6.36
C PRO A 137 10.00 6.34 5.39
N ARG A 138 9.53 6.54 4.16
CA ARG A 138 9.53 5.68 2.96
C ARG A 138 10.94 5.25 2.50
N ASP A 139 11.78 4.78 3.41
CA ASP A 139 13.24 4.64 3.26
C ASP A 139 13.70 3.18 3.17
N TRP A 140 12.78 2.21 3.22
CA TRP A 140 13.13 0.80 3.03
C TRP A 140 12.70 0.34 1.63
N PHE A 141 13.68 0.32 0.72
CA PHE A 141 13.71 -0.31 -0.62
C PHE A 141 13.07 0.42 -1.82
N VAL A 142 13.83 1.35 -2.42
CA VAL A 142 13.93 1.42 -3.89
C VAL A 142 15.41 1.44 -4.32
N PRO A 143 16.07 0.29 -4.53
CA PRO A 143 17.40 0.27 -5.15
C PRO A 143 17.41 0.83 -6.58
N GLY A 144 16.23 0.99 -7.22
CA GLY A 144 16.09 1.55 -8.57
C GLY A 144 16.22 3.07 -8.69
N CYS A 145 15.87 3.85 -7.66
CA CYS A 145 15.85 5.32 -7.78
C CYS A 145 17.26 5.94 -7.72
N LEU A 146 18.18 5.35 -6.95
CA LEU A 146 19.58 5.80 -6.93
C LEU A 146 20.32 5.46 -8.23
N ALA A 147 19.96 4.36 -8.90
CA ALA A 147 20.53 4.01 -10.21
C ALA A 147 20.08 4.99 -11.31
N LEU A 148 18.82 5.46 -11.28
CA LEU A 148 18.30 6.41 -12.26
C LEU A 148 18.89 7.82 -12.11
N LEU A 149 19.17 8.25 -10.87
CA LEU A 149 19.83 9.53 -10.60
C LEU A 149 21.34 9.50 -10.94
N ALA A 150 22.02 8.37 -10.71
CA ALA A 150 23.42 8.22 -11.12
C ALA A 150 23.58 8.18 -12.65
N ALA A 151 22.65 7.51 -13.36
CA ALA A 151 22.68 7.43 -14.83
C ALA A 151 22.41 8.79 -15.50
N THR A 152 21.51 9.61 -14.96
CA THR A 152 21.21 10.95 -15.50
C THR A 152 22.33 11.95 -15.22
N ALA A 153 22.98 11.88 -14.05
CA ALA A 153 24.16 12.71 -13.74
C ALA A 153 25.37 12.40 -14.64
N LEU A 154 25.63 11.12 -14.93
CA LEU A 154 26.71 10.71 -15.85
C LEU A 154 26.42 11.10 -17.30
N LEU A 155 25.17 11.03 -17.74
CA LEU A 155 24.79 11.46 -19.10
C LEU A 155 24.96 12.97 -19.28
N LEU A 156 24.58 13.77 -18.28
CA LEU A 156 24.77 15.23 -18.31
C LEU A 156 26.26 15.63 -18.27
N ALA A 157 27.07 14.96 -17.47
CA ALA A 157 28.52 15.20 -17.44
C ALA A 157 29.19 14.85 -18.79
N ALA A 158 28.79 13.75 -19.43
CA ALA A 158 29.32 13.35 -20.73
C ALA A 158 28.92 14.31 -21.86
N ILE A 159 27.73 14.91 -21.80
CA ILE A 159 27.27 15.92 -22.76
C ILE A 159 28.03 17.23 -22.59
N LEU A 160 28.29 17.66 -21.35
CA LEU A 160 29.05 18.89 -21.06
C LEU A 160 30.53 18.81 -21.45
N ILE A 161 31.16 17.64 -21.33
CA ILE A 161 32.57 17.44 -21.74
C ILE A 161 32.74 17.46 -23.27
N LYS A 162 31.72 17.07 -24.05
CA LYS A 162 31.76 17.12 -25.52
C LYS A 162 31.46 18.50 -26.11
N ALA A 163 31.00 19.45 -25.30
CA ALA A 163 30.60 20.79 -25.73
C ALA A 163 31.71 21.85 -25.53
N PHE A 164 32.90 21.45 -25.05
CA PHE A 164 34.10 22.27 -24.91
C PHE A 164 35.26 21.73 -25.73
#